data_AF-A0A7V0YYY8-F1
#
_entry.id   AF-A0A7V0YYY8-F1
#
_cell.length_a   1.000
_cell.length_b   1.000
_cell.length_c   1.000
_cell.angle_alpha   90.00
_cell.angle_beta   90.00
_cell.angle_gamma   90.00
#
_symmetry.space_group_name_H-M   'P 1'
#
loop_
_entity.id
_entity.type
_entity.pdbx_description
1 polymer ?
#
loop_
_entity_poly.entity_id
_entity_poly.type
_entity_poly.pdbx_seq_one_letter_code
_entity_poly.pdbx_strand_id
1 'polypeptide(L)'
;MRIRMLKMVLNIMIFFIVTSFSALANGDHPEAFKQETDPKAFKVLKEKALDPNTGLPKTLAPNHFKGKAKHAYQIAKEIPEVLAQIPCFCECEAFGHENLLDCFIDQHGAG
;
A
#
# COMPACT_ATOMS: atom_id res chain seq x y z
N MET A 1 -20.79 -40.51 -32.61
CA MET A 1 -19.62 -39.64 -32.97
C MET A 1 -19.87 -38.14 -32.74
N ARG A 2 -21.03 -37.58 -33.09
CA ARG A 2 -21.39 -36.15 -32.92
C ARG A 2 -21.28 -35.59 -31.49
N ILE A 3 -21.75 -36.31 -30.47
CA ILE A 3 -21.79 -35.81 -29.07
C ILE A 3 -20.40 -35.75 -28.43
N ARG A 4 -19.52 -36.70 -28.78
CA ARG A 4 -18.15 -36.76 -28.26
C ARG A 4 -17.28 -35.63 -28.86
N MET A 5 -17.52 -35.30 -30.13
CA MET A 5 -16.89 -34.14 -30.77
C MET A 5 -17.42 -32.81 -30.21
N LEU A 6 -18.73 -32.69 -29.96
CA LEU A 6 -19.30 -31.47 -29.38
C LEU A 6 -18.76 -31.17 -27.98
N LYS A 7 -18.61 -32.20 -27.14
CA LYS A 7 -18.00 -32.07 -25.80
C LYS A 7 -16.51 -31.71 -25.87
N MET A 8 -15.79 -32.25 -26.85
CA MET A 8 -14.37 -31.92 -27.07
C MET A 8 -14.20 -30.47 -27.50
N VAL A 9 -15.02 -29.99 -28.44
CA VAL A 9 -15.00 -28.58 -28.88
C VAL A 9 -15.42 -27.63 -27.76
N LEU A 10 -16.43 -28.00 -26.97
CA LEU A 10 -16.88 -27.20 -25.82
C LEU A 10 -15.77 -27.08 -24.75
N ASN A 11 -15.08 -28.18 -24.44
CA ASN A 11 -13.97 -28.17 -23.49
C ASN A 11 -12.78 -27.36 -24.01
N ILE A 12 -12.48 -27.43 -25.30
CA ILE A 12 -11.42 -26.63 -25.93
C ILE A 12 -11.76 -25.14 -25.86
N MET A 13 -13.01 -24.75 -26.15
CA MET A 13 -13.46 -23.36 -26.05
C MET A 13 -13.38 -22.83 -24.62
N ILE A 14 -13.79 -23.62 -23.62
CA ILE A 14 -13.67 -23.26 -22.21
C ILE A 14 -12.19 -23.07 -21.83
N PHE A 15 -11.31 -23.96 -22.28
CA PHE A 15 -9.87 -23.85 -22.01
C PHE A 15 -9.28 -22.57 -22.61
N PHE A 16 -9.62 -22.22 -23.84
CA PHE A 16 -9.14 -20.98 -24.49
C PHE A 16 -9.67 -19.71 -23.83
N ILE A 17 -10.91 -19.72 -23.32
CA ILE A 17 -11.48 -18.60 -22.57
C ILE A 17 -10.72 -18.40 -21.25
N VAL A 18 -10.41 -19.48 -20.53
CA VAL A 18 -9.69 -19.43 -19.25
C VAL A 18 -8.25 -18.94 -19.45
N THR A 19 -7.54 -19.39 -20.49
CA THR A 19 -6.13 -18.97 -20.71
C THR A 19 -5.99 -17.53 -21.17
N SER A 20 -7.02 -16.95 -21.81
CA SER A 20 -6.97 -15.57 -22.30
C SER A 20 -7.09 -14.54 -21.18
N PHE A 21 -7.66 -14.92 -20.02
CA PHE A 21 -7.86 -14.00 -18.90
C PHE A 21 -6.57 -13.72 -18.11
N SER A 22 -5.56 -14.59 -18.22
CA SER A 22 -4.30 -14.45 -17.48
C SER A 22 -3.29 -13.47 -18.11
N ALA A 23 -3.56 -12.95 -19.31
CA ALA A 23 -2.62 -12.11 -20.05
C ALA A 23 -2.67 -10.60 -19.70
N LEU A 24 -3.57 -10.16 -18.82
CA LEU A 24 -3.76 -8.74 -18.48
C LEU A 24 -3.32 -8.35 -17.07
N ALA A 25 -2.74 -9.26 -16.28
CA ALA A 25 -2.41 -8.98 -14.88
C ALA A 25 -1.01 -8.33 -14.66
N ASN A 26 -0.15 -8.29 -15.67
CA ASN A 26 1.21 -7.77 -15.52
C ASN A 26 1.31 -6.37 -16.14
N GLY A 27 0.70 -5.39 -15.47
CA GLY A 27 1.05 -3.99 -15.66
C GLY A 27 2.35 -3.71 -14.92
N ASP A 28 3.37 -3.25 -15.65
CA ASP A 28 4.62 -2.70 -15.10
C ASP A 28 4.30 -1.50 -14.20
N HIS A 29 4.09 -1.76 -12.91
CA HIS A 29 3.98 -0.70 -11.92
C HIS A 29 5.39 -0.25 -11.55
N PRO A 30 5.73 1.05 -11.68
CA PRO A 30 6.95 1.57 -11.06
C PRO A 30 6.87 1.24 -9.57
N GLU A 31 7.97 0.69 -9.01
CA GLU A 31 8.13 0.31 -7.60
C GLU A 31 7.37 1.28 -6.70
N ALA A 32 6.12 0.93 -6.40
CA ALA A 32 5.24 1.78 -5.64
C ALA A 32 5.79 1.75 -4.22
N PHE A 33 5.85 2.90 -3.54
CA PHE A 33 6.06 2.87 -2.09
C PHE A 33 5.00 1.90 -1.53
N LYS A 34 5.38 0.88 -0.78
CA LYS A 34 4.41 -0.07 -0.21
C LYS A 34 4.26 0.24 1.26
N GLN A 35 3.11 -0.11 1.81
CA GLN A 35 2.99 -0.27 3.25
C GLN A 35 3.99 -1.33 3.71
N GLU A 36 4.74 -1.05 4.76
CA GLU A 36 5.61 -2.05 5.37
C GLU A 36 4.79 -2.86 6.37
N THR A 37 4.69 -4.16 6.12
CA THR A 37 3.89 -5.07 6.97
C THR A 37 4.75 -5.82 7.97
N ASP A 38 6.07 -5.83 7.81
CA ASP A 38 6.97 -6.38 8.81
C ASP A 38 7.28 -5.32 9.89
N PRO A 39 6.91 -5.54 11.15
CA PRO A 39 7.07 -4.54 12.21
C PRO A 39 8.54 -4.20 12.50
N LYS A 40 9.48 -5.10 12.24
CA LYS A 40 10.91 -4.82 12.43
C LYS A 40 11.43 -3.93 11.31
N ALA A 41 11.03 -4.20 10.07
CA ALA A 41 11.34 -3.38 8.92
C ALA A 41 10.74 -1.99 9.07
N PHE A 42 9.50 -1.88 9.54
CA PHE A 42 8.87 -0.59 9.83
C PHE A 42 9.64 0.19 10.90
N LYS A 43 10.06 -0.47 11.99
CA LYS A 43 10.90 0.16 13.01
C LYS A 43 12.20 0.74 12.43
N VAL A 44 12.89 -0.02 11.60
CA VAL A 44 14.11 0.45 10.92
C VAL A 44 13.81 1.61 9.97
N LEU A 45 12.66 1.59 9.28
CA LEU A 45 12.21 2.69 8.43
C LEU A 45 11.95 3.96 9.23
N LYS A 46 11.21 3.85 10.34
CA LYS A 46 10.91 4.95 11.27
C LYS A 46 12.18 5.58 11.84
N GLU A 47 13.14 4.76 12.28
CA GLU A 47 14.45 5.22 12.78
C GLU A 47 15.23 5.99 11.71
N LYS A 48 15.22 5.53 10.46
CA LYS A 48 15.86 6.22 9.33
C LYS A 48 15.16 7.53 8.95
N ALA A 49 13.85 7.62 9.21
CA ALA A 49 13.04 8.79 8.89
C ALA A 49 13.14 9.91 9.94
N LEU A 50 13.79 9.68 11.09
CA LEU A 50 13.89 10.68 12.17
C LEU A 50 14.52 11.99 11.70
N ASP A 51 13.86 13.10 12.02
CA ASP A 51 14.46 14.42 11.90
C ASP A 51 15.29 14.73 13.16
N PRO A 52 16.59 15.06 13.03
CA PRO A 52 17.45 15.32 14.18
C PRO A 52 17.06 16.57 14.99
N ASN A 53 16.28 17.48 14.43
CA ASN A 53 15.90 18.71 15.11
C ASN A 53 14.63 18.53 15.95
N THR A 54 13.68 17.70 15.48
CA THR A 54 12.39 17.49 16.16
C THR A 54 12.34 16.17 16.92
N GLY A 55 13.17 15.20 16.56
CA GLY A 55 13.09 13.83 17.07
C GLY A 55 11.88 13.05 16.56
N LEU A 56 11.14 13.59 15.57
CA LEU A 56 9.96 12.96 14.98
C LEU A 56 10.29 12.39 13.59
N PRO A 57 9.65 11.28 13.18
CA PRO A 57 9.84 10.72 11.86
C PRO A 57 9.20 11.62 10.78
N LYS A 58 9.89 11.74 9.65
CA LYS A 58 9.39 12.41 8.45
C LYS A 58 8.35 11.55 7.75
N THR A 59 7.30 12.19 7.26
CA THR A 59 6.27 11.56 6.43
C THR A 59 6.70 11.45 4.97
N LEU A 60 6.03 10.59 4.20
CA LEU A 60 6.22 10.54 2.74
C LEU A 60 5.84 11.87 2.08
N ALA A 61 6.53 12.19 0.99
CA ALA A 61 6.29 13.41 0.25
C ALA A 61 4.85 13.43 -0.34
N PRO A 62 4.05 14.48 -0.09
CA PRO A 62 2.66 14.55 -0.58
C PRO A 62 2.51 14.43 -2.10
N ASN A 63 3.56 14.79 -2.86
CA ASN A 63 3.57 14.70 -4.31
C ASN A 63 3.58 13.27 -4.86
N HIS A 64 3.77 12.25 -4.00
CA HIS A 64 3.59 10.85 -4.37
C HIS A 64 2.12 10.45 -4.48
N PHE A 65 1.20 11.28 -3.98
CA PHE A 65 -0.22 10.98 -3.89
C PHE A 65 -1.05 11.97 -4.70
N LYS A 66 -2.34 11.65 -4.86
CA LYS A 66 -3.35 12.50 -5.50
C LYS A 66 -4.58 12.65 -4.59
N GLY A 67 -5.42 13.63 -4.88
CA GLY A 67 -6.71 13.82 -4.20
C GLY A 67 -6.59 13.94 -2.67
N LYS A 68 -7.48 13.25 -1.95
CA LYS A 68 -7.54 13.30 -0.48
C LYS A 68 -6.27 12.79 0.19
N ALA A 69 -5.65 11.73 -0.35
CA ALA A 69 -4.39 11.21 0.18
C ALA A 69 -3.30 12.28 0.13
N LYS A 70 -3.11 12.97 -1.02
CA LYS A 70 -2.15 14.09 -1.11
C LYS A 70 -2.39 15.14 -0.03
N HIS A 71 -3.65 15.51 0.20
CA HIS A 71 -3.99 16.48 1.23
C HIS A 71 -3.69 15.97 2.65
N ALA A 72 -3.98 14.71 2.93
CA ALA A 72 -3.68 14.09 4.23
C ALA A 72 -2.16 14.05 4.50
N TYR A 73 -1.35 13.63 3.52
CA TYR A 73 0.12 13.65 3.68
C TYR A 73 0.67 15.08 3.80
N GLN A 74 0.05 16.06 3.16
CA GLN A 74 0.43 17.47 3.32
C GLN A 74 0.21 17.94 4.76
N ILE A 75 -0.97 17.66 5.33
CA ILE A 75 -1.27 17.98 6.73
C ILE A 75 -0.32 17.23 7.65
N ALA A 76 -0.10 15.93 7.42
CA ALA A 76 0.79 15.14 8.26
C ALA A 76 2.23 15.66 8.28
N LYS A 77 2.70 16.21 7.15
CA LYS A 77 3.98 16.90 7.06
C LYS A 77 4.01 18.24 7.83
N GLU A 78 2.89 18.95 7.87
CA GLU A 78 2.78 20.28 8.50
C GLU A 78 2.62 20.23 10.02
N ILE A 79 2.00 19.18 10.56
CA ILE A 79 1.70 19.06 12.00
C ILE A 79 2.13 17.71 12.61
N PRO A 80 3.37 17.24 12.41
CA PRO A 80 3.78 15.91 12.84
C PRO A 80 3.71 15.72 14.37
N GLU A 81 4.03 16.75 15.15
CA GLU A 81 3.91 16.77 16.62
C GLU A 81 2.47 16.59 17.13
N VAL A 82 1.47 17.04 16.36
CA VAL A 82 0.06 16.81 16.72
C VAL A 82 -0.29 15.36 16.44
N LEU A 83 0.07 14.84 15.26
CA LEU A 83 -0.25 13.46 14.89
C LEU A 83 0.46 12.43 15.76
N ALA A 84 1.67 12.72 16.23
CA ALA A 84 2.41 11.87 17.16
C ALA A 84 1.70 11.69 18.51
N GLN A 85 0.81 12.62 18.88
CA GLN A 85 0.02 12.57 20.12
C GLN A 85 -1.36 11.92 19.93
N ILE A 86 -1.77 11.67 18.68
CA ILE A 86 -3.08 11.12 18.38
C ILE A 86 -2.97 9.60 18.24
N PRO A 87 -3.81 8.82 18.95
CA PRO A 87 -3.86 7.38 18.75
C PRO A 87 -4.27 7.06 17.31
N CYS A 88 -3.65 6.03 16.74
CA CYS A 88 -4.12 5.46 15.49
C CYS A 88 -5.34 4.57 15.77
N PHE A 89 -6.36 4.66 14.92
CA PHE A 89 -7.58 3.83 15.02
C PHE A 89 -7.71 2.84 13.84
N CYS A 90 -6.62 2.62 13.11
CA CYS A 90 -6.60 1.70 11.96
C CYS A 90 -6.36 0.24 12.34
N GLU A 91 -6.13 -0.07 13.63
CA GLU A 91 -5.79 -1.42 14.12
C GLU A 91 -4.52 -1.98 13.42
N CYS A 92 -3.55 -1.10 13.13
CA CYS A 92 -2.33 -1.41 12.40
C CYS A 92 -1.09 -1.61 13.30
N GLU A 93 -1.28 -1.78 14.61
CA GLU A 93 -0.19 -1.96 15.58
C GLU A 93 0.63 -3.23 15.30
N ALA A 94 0.01 -4.25 14.71
CA ALA A 94 0.68 -5.48 14.27
C ALA A 94 1.78 -5.22 13.21
N PHE A 95 1.70 -4.10 12.48
CA PHE A 95 2.69 -3.66 11.50
C PHE A 95 3.73 -2.69 12.08
N GLY A 96 3.67 -2.41 13.39
CA GLY A 96 4.63 -1.58 14.10
C GLY A 96 4.29 -0.09 14.16
N HIS A 97 3.10 0.32 13.71
CA HIS A 97 2.61 1.69 13.88
C HIS A 97 2.15 1.91 15.34
N GLU A 98 2.57 3.01 15.96
CA GLU A 98 2.33 3.31 17.38
C GLU A 98 1.34 4.49 17.56
N ASN A 99 1.29 5.41 16.59
CA ASN A 99 0.43 6.59 16.63
C ASN A 99 0.02 7.01 15.21
N LEU A 100 -0.83 8.03 15.08
CA LEU A 100 -1.34 8.46 13.79
C LEU A 100 -0.25 8.97 12.83
N LEU A 101 0.86 9.53 13.34
CA LEU A 101 1.98 9.97 12.50
C LEU A 101 2.62 8.79 11.76
N ASP A 102 2.68 7.62 12.39
CA ASP A 102 3.32 6.43 11.83
C ASP A 102 2.66 5.95 10.53
N CYS A 103 1.35 6.14 10.40
CA CYS A 103 0.60 5.82 9.18
C CYS A 103 1.04 6.64 7.95
N PHE A 104 1.75 7.75 8.17
CA PHE A 104 2.24 8.63 7.10
C PHE A 104 3.74 8.45 6.81
N ILE A 105 4.45 7.56 7.54
CA ILE A 105 5.84 7.19 7.26
C ILE A 105 5.92 6.25 6.03
N ASP A 106 4.89 5.43 5.83
CA ASP A 106 4.69 4.59 4.65
C ASP A 106 3.39 4.99 3.91
N GLN A 107 2.85 4.11 3.05
CA GLN A 107 1.64 4.38 2.27
C GLN A 107 0.31 4.08 2.98
N HIS A 108 0.31 3.62 4.24
CA HIS A 108 -0.93 3.19 4.91
C HIS A 108 -1.98 4.32 4.96
N GLY A 109 -1.56 5.56 5.24
CA GLY A 109 -2.42 6.74 5.25
C GLY A 109 -3.05 7.13 3.90
N ALA A 110 -2.71 6.44 2.81
CA ALA A 110 -3.32 6.64 1.50
C ALA A 110 -4.64 5.87 1.30
N GLY A 111 -4.93 4.89 2.16
CA GLY A 111 -6.12 4.02 2.11
C GLY A 111 -5.89 2.70 1.40
#